data_AF-T0LL02-F1
#
_entry.id   AF-T0LL02-F1
#
_cell.length_a   1.000
_cell.length_b   1.000
_cell.length_c   1.000
_cell.angle_alpha   90.00
_cell.angle_beta   90.00
_cell.angle_gamma   90.00
#
_symmetry.space_group_name_H-M   'P 1'
#
loop_
_entity.id
_entity.type
_entity.pdbx_description
1 polymer ?
#
loop_
_entity_poly.entity_id
_entity_poly.type
_entity_poly.pdbx_seq_one_letter_code
_entity_poly.pdbx_strand_id
1 'polypeptide(L)'
;MPAAPAAAAAAVHQPKIVQTAFIHKLYSMLEDPSIQHLISWSASAESFVMSPSADFSKVLAQYFKHTNISSFVRQLNMYGFHKVSDVFHTTNPETALWEFKHGNGNFKRGDLVGLREIKRRASRHALVHREYPNSKPSPSQPGTPAEPMPPPNDGSDPRMGGIEHTLYDMSMRLQRSEENAHYMHVKHRL
;
A
#
# COMPACT_ATOMS: atom_id res chain seq x y z
N MET A 1 -11.80 -53.36 -29.47
CA MET A 1 -11.52 -52.37 -28.40
C MET A 1 -10.97 -51.11 -29.05
N PRO A 2 -11.71 -49.99 -29.11
CA PRO A 2 -11.08 -48.69 -29.36
C PRO A 2 -10.97 -47.89 -28.06
N ALA A 3 -9.74 -47.47 -27.73
CA ALA A 3 -9.44 -46.58 -26.62
C ALA A 3 -9.73 -45.12 -27.04
N ALA A 4 -10.47 -44.39 -26.20
CA ALA A 4 -10.71 -42.96 -26.36
C ALA A 4 -9.59 -42.13 -25.69
N PRO A 5 -9.24 -40.95 -26.23
CA PRO A 5 -8.27 -40.04 -25.63
C PRO A 5 -8.98 -39.10 -24.65
N ALA A 6 -8.65 -39.17 -23.36
CA ALA A 6 -9.19 -38.26 -22.35
C ALA A 6 -8.12 -37.23 -21.92
N ALA A 7 -8.23 -36.07 -22.57
CA ALA A 7 -7.98 -34.72 -22.06
C ALA A 7 -6.97 -34.53 -20.93
N ALA A 8 -5.83 -33.93 -21.29
CA ALA A 8 -5.00 -33.16 -20.38
C ALA A 8 -5.84 -32.05 -19.74
N ALA A 9 -6.18 -32.20 -18.46
CA ALA A 9 -6.70 -31.12 -17.64
C ALA A 9 -5.56 -30.11 -17.41
N ALA A 10 -5.53 -29.06 -18.22
CA ALA A 10 -4.69 -27.90 -18.00
C ALA A 10 -5.03 -27.33 -16.61
N ALA A 11 -4.09 -27.49 -15.68
CA ALA A 11 -4.13 -26.83 -14.37
C ALA A 11 -4.15 -25.31 -14.60
N VAL A 12 -5.36 -24.74 -14.46
CA VAL A 12 -5.59 -23.31 -14.53
C VAL A 12 -4.80 -22.65 -13.41
N HIS A 13 -3.77 -21.89 -13.79
CA HIS A 13 -3.05 -20.99 -12.91
C HIS A 13 -4.02 -20.03 -12.22
N GLN A 14 -4.17 -20.13 -10.90
CA GLN A 14 -4.77 -19.06 -10.11
C GLN A 14 -3.83 -18.62 -8.98
N PRO A 15 -3.09 -17.52 -9.17
CA PRO A 15 -2.52 -16.75 -8.07
C PRO A 15 -3.52 -15.77 -7.44
N LYS A 16 -4.82 -15.86 -7.73
CA LYS A 16 -5.85 -14.91 -7.25
C LYS A 16 -6.26 -15.10 -5.78
N ILE A 17 -6.00 -16.28 -5.21
CA ILE A 17 -6.57 -16.70 -3.92
C ILE A 17 -5.86 -16.05 -2.72
N VAL A 18 -4.59 -15.67 -2.85
CA VAL A 18 -3.78 -15.18 -1.73
C VAL A 18 -4.11 -13.72 -1.39
N GLN A 19 -4.48 -12.91 -2.39
CA GLN A 19 -4.77 -11.49 -2.20
C GLN A 19 -6.13 -11.25 -1.53
N THR A 20 -7.11 -12.14 -1.72
CA THR A 20 -8.41 -12.08 -1.03
C THR A 20 -8.37 -12.70 0.36
N ALA A 21 -7.35 -13.53 0.66
CA ALA A 21 -7.29 -14.30 1.90
C ALA A 21 -7.25 -13.44 3.17
N PHE A 22 -6.57 -12.28 3.16
CA PHE A 22 -6.53 -11.42 4.34
C PHE A 22 -7.91 -10.83 4.67
N ILE A 23 -8.61 -10.30 3.67
CA ILE A 23 -9.93 -9.68 3.85
C ILE A 23 -10.96 -10.71 4.31
N HIS A 24 -10.94 -11.90 3.71
CA HIS A 24 -11.84 -12.99 4.12
C HIS A 24 -11.53 -13.46 5.55
N LYS A 25 -10.25 -13.58 5.92
CA LYS A 25 -9.85 -13.93 7.29
C LYS A 25 -10.25 -12.85 8.30
N LEU A 26 -10.07 -11.58 7.95
CA LEU A 26 -10.49 -10.45 8.78
C LEU A 26 -12.00 -10.46 9.00
N TYR A 27 -12.78 -10.67 7.95
CA TYR A 27 -14.23 -10.75 8.03
C TYR A 27 -14.68 -11.92 8.91
N SER A 28 -14.10 -13.11 8.71
CA SER A 28 -14.36 -14.28 9.56
C SER A 28 -14.00 -14.03 11.03
N MET A 29 -12.89 -13.33 11.29
CA MET A 29 -12.49 -12.94 12.64
C MET A 29 -13.52 -11.98 13.29
N LEU A 30 -14.13 -11.10 12.51
CA LEU A 30 -15.17 -10.18 12.99
C LEU A 30 -16.55 -10.83 13.20
N GLU A 31 -16.77 -12.03 12.63
CA GLU A 31 -18.00 -12.80 12.81
C GLU A 31 -17.94 -13.77 13.99
N ASP A 32 -16.74 -14.07 14.51
CA ASP A 32 -16.54 -15.02 15.61
C ASP A 32 -17.00 -14.42 16.96
N PRO A 33 -18.06 -14.98 17.59
CA PRO A 33 -18.57 -14.50 18.87
C PRO A 33 -17.59 -14.61 20.03
N SER A 34 -16.64 -15.54 19.97
CA SER A 34 -15.69 -15.78 21.06
C SER A 34 -14.69 -14.64 21.25
N ILE A 35 -14.41 -13.89 20.18
CA ILE A 35 -13.40 -12.81 20.16
C ILE A 35 -14.02 -11.42 19.96
N GLN A 36 -15.35 -11.28 20.01
CA GLN A 36 -16.04 -9.99 19.85
C GLN A 36 -15.58 -8.91 20.83
N HIS A 37 -15.10 -9.32 22.02
CA HIS A 37 -14.54 -8.42 23.03
C HIS A 37 -13.17 -7.83 22.63
N LEU A 38 -12.48 -8.45 21.68
CA LEU A 38 -11.17 -8.00 21.17
C LEU A 38 -11.30 -7.32 19.81
N ILE A 39 -12.21 -7.77 18.96
CA ILE A 39 -12.45 -7.22 17.63
C ILE A 39 -13.92 -7.38 17.25
N SER A 40 -14.58 -6.28 16.90
CA SER A 40 -16.01 -6.29 16.59
C SER A 40 -16.40 -5.22 15.60
N TRP A 41 -17.53 -5.43 14.93
CA TRP A 41 -18.14 -4.40 14.08
C TRP A 41 -18.61 -3.21 14.91
N SER A 42 -18.51 -2.01 14.36
CA SER A 42 -19.12 -0.82 14.94
C SER A 42 -20.65 -0.89 14.87
N ALA A 43 -21.32 0.00 15.61
CA ALA A 43 -22.79 0.08 15.61
C ALA A 43 -23.39 0.33 14.21
N SER A 44 -22.68 1.04 13.34
CA SER A 44 -23.11 1.27 11.95
C SER A 44 -22.80 0.09 11.02
N ALA A 45 -21.98 -0.87 11.46
CA ALA A 45 -21.52 -2.02 10.67
C ALA A 45 -20.77 -1.66 9.37
N GLU A 46 -20.27 -0.43 9.26
CA GLU A 46 -19.44 0.08 8.15
C GLU A 46 -17.96 0.23 8.53
N SER A 47 -17.65 -0.01 9.79
CA SER A 47 -16.32 0.03 10.38
C SER A 47 -16.19 -1.06 11.44
N PHE A 48 -14.98 -1.30 11.91
CA PHE A 48 -14.74 -2.21 13.02
C PHE A 48 -13.81 -1.60 14.05
N VAL A 49 -13.96 -2.03 15.29
CA VAL A 49 -13.12 -1.66 16.42
C VAL A 49 -12.26 -2.84 16.83
N MET A 50 -11.06 -2.57 17.30
CA MET A 50 -10.18 -3.58 17.86
C MET A 50 -9.46 -3.06 19.12
N SER A 51 -9.22 -3.96 20.06
CA SER A 51 -8.39 -3.72 21.24
C SER A 51 -6.94 -4.15 20.95
N PRO A 52 -5.94 -3.27 21.07
CA PRO A 52 -4.54 -3.60 20.84
C PRO A 52 -3.91 -4.29 22.08
N SER A 53 -4.55 -5.33 22.60
CA SER A 53 -4.13 -6.04 23.81
C SER A 53 -3.21 -7.23 23.53
N ALA A 54 -2.58 -7.75 24.59
CA ALA A 54 -1.80 -9.00 24.51
C ALA A 54 -2.66 -10.20 24.09
N ASP A 55 -3.94 -10.21 24.45
CA ASP A 55 -4.87 -11.27 24.07
C ASP A 55 -5.23 -11.23 22.59
N PHE A 56 -5.37 -10.04 22.00
CA PHE A 56 -5.52 -9.91 20.56
C PHE A 56 -4.31 -10.49 19.80
N SER A 57 -3.10 -10.34 20.34
CA SER A 57 -1.88 -10.93 19.76
C SER A 57 -1.92 -12.46 19.74
N LYS A 58 -2.57 -13.10 20.72
CA LYS A 58 -2.78 -14.56 20.74
C LYS A 58 -3.79 -14.99 19.69
N VAL A 59 -4.89 -14.25 19.54
CA VAL A 59 -5.90 -14.49 18.50
C VAL A 59 -5.29 -14.38 17.10
N LEU A 60 -4.39 -13.42 16.87
CA LEU A 60 -3.68 -13.29 15.59
C LEU A 60 -2.93 -14.57 15.19
N ALA A 61 -2.41 -15.35 16.15
CA ALA A 61 -1.75 -16.64 15.87
C ALA A 61 -2.70 -17.70 15.28
N GLN A 62 -3.99 -17.63 15.61
CA GLN A 62 -5.00 -18.58 15.14
C GLN A 62 -5.42 -18.28 13.70
N TYR A 63 -5.47 -17.00 13.33
CA TYR A 63 -5.95 -16.55 12.02
C TYR A 63 -4.81 -16.28 11.02
N PHE A 64 -3.64 -15.87 11.50
CA PHE A 64 -2.48 -15.44 10.72
C PHE A 64 -1.18 -16.11 11.19
N LYS A 65 -0.15 -16.09 10.34
CA LYS A 65 1.19 -16.66 10.64
C LYS A 65 2.07 -15.73 11.50
N HIS A 66 1.49 -14.77 12.20
CA HIS A 66 2.19 -13.81 13.05
C HIS A 66 1.29 -13.38 14.23
N THR A 67 1.91 -12.99 15.33
CA THR A 67 1.21 -12.47 16.53
C THR A 67 1.25 -10.95 16.63
N ASN A 68 1.99 -10.29 15.73
CA ASN A 68 2.29 -8.87 15.85
C ASN A 68 1.14 -7.99 15.32
N ILE A 69 0.62 -7.12 16.19
CA ILE A 69 -0.46 -6.17 15.89
C ILE A 69 -0.04 -5.17 14.80
N SER A 70 1.20 -4.68 14.83
CA SER A 70 1.71 -3.76 13.80
C SER A 70 1.74 -4.40 12.41
N SER A 71 2.03 -5.70 12.31
CA SER A 71 1.92 -6.44 11.04
C SER A 71 0.48 -6.51 10.54
N PHE A 72 -0.47 -6.73 11.46
CA PHE A 72 -1.90 -6.70 11.15
C PHE A 72 -2.36 -5.30 10.67
N VAL A 73 -1.99 -4.24 11.39
CA VAL A 73 -2.27 -2.84 11.00
C VAL A 73 -1.63 -2.49 9.66
N ARG A 74 -0.41 -2.98 9.39
CA ARG A 74 0.22 -2.82 8.08
C ARG A 74 -0.62 -3.45 6.97
N GLN A 75 -1.11 -4.67 7.18
CA GLN A 75 -2.00 -5.32 6.21
C GLN A 75 -3.26 -4.49 5.99
N LEU A 76 -3.92 -4.03 7.06
CA LEU A 76 -5.07 -3.10 6.97
C LEU A 76 -4.77 -1.89 6.08
N ASN A 77 -3.66 -1.19 6.33
CA ASN A 77 -3.25 -0.02 5.55
C ASN A 77 -3.04 -0.36 4.07
N MET A 78 -2.47 -1.54 3.77
CA MET A 78 -2.28 -1.98 2.39
C MET A 78 -3.60 -2.28 1.67
N TYR A 79 -4.67 -2.62 2.38
CA TYR A 79 -6.00 -2.80 1.80
C TYR A 79 -6.87 -1.53 1.88
N GLY A 80 -6.32 -0.39 2.30
CA GLY A 80 -7.03 0.89 2.29
C GLY A 80 -7.92 1.14 3.50
N PHE A 81 -7.68 0.42 4.59
CA PHE A 81 -8.24 0.77 5.89
C PHE A 81 -7.43 1.91 6.51
N HIS A 82 -8.14 2.79 7.22
CA HIS A 82 -7.57 3.93 7.92
C HIS A 82 -8.12 3.98 9.35
N LYS A 83 -7.28 4.32 10.33
CA LYS A 83 -7.72 4.53 11.72
C LYS A 83 -8.59 5.80 11.75
N VAL A 84 -9.84 5.69 12.21
CA VAL A 84 -10.83 6.79 12.16
C VAL A 84 -10.73 7.68 13.39
N SER A 85 -10.53 7.11 14.57
CA SER A 85 -10.13 7.80 15.80
C SER A 85 -9.85 6.74 16.87
N ASP A 86 -9.19 7.12 17.97
CA ASP A 86 -9.28 6.35 19.20
C ASP A 86 -10.66 6.62 19.80
N VAL A 87 -11.62 5.72 19.58
CA VAL A 87 -13.05 5.95 19.91
C VAL A 87 -13.24 6.13 21.40
N PHE A 88 -12.33 5.57 22.20
CA PHE A 88 -12.28 5.76 23.63
C PHE A 88 -10.83 5.95 24.06
N HIS A 89 -10.38 7.21 24.14
CA HIS A 89 -9.42 7.59 25.18
C HIS A 89 -10.15 7.55 26.54
N THR A 90 -10.63 6.36 26.89
CA THR A 90 -10.96 6.04 28.27
C THR A 90 -9.68 6.27 29.07
N THR A 91 -9.82 6.83 30.26
CA THR A 91 -8.71 7.22 31.14
C THR A 91 -7.79 6.05 31.51
N ASN A 92 -8.17 4.82 31.13
CA ASN A 92 -7.40 3.60 31.31
C ASN A 92 -6.77 3.13 29.98
N PRO A 93 -5.42 3.11 29.86
CA PRO A 93 -4.72 2.67 28.64
C PRO A 93 -4.96 1.20 28.27
N GLU A 94 -5.44 0.36 29.20
CA GLU A 94 -5.83 -1.03 28.90
C GLU A 94 -7.09 -1.16 28.02
N THR A 95 -7.90 -0.09 27.93
CA THR A 95 -9.19 -0.11 27.23
C THR A 95 -9.22 0.76 25.97
N ALA A 96 -8.05 1.15 25.46
CA ALA A 96 -7.95 1.89 24.19
C ALA A 96 -8.55 1.05 23.05
N LEU A 97 -9.53 1.59 22.34
CA LEU A 97 -10.19 0.92 21.22
C LEU A 97 -9.91 1.67 19.93
N TRP A 98 -9.31 0.97 18.98
CA TRP A 98 -8.95 1.52 17.67
C TRP A 98 -10.02 1.18 16.65
N GLU A 99 -10.65 2.21 16.09
CA GLU A 99 -11.59 2.05 14.98
C GLU A 99 -10.90 2.16 13.64
N PHE A 100 -11.18 1.22 12.75
CA PHE A 100 -10.72 1.19 11.38
C PHE A 100 -11.91 1.20 10.42
N LYS A 101 -11.80 2.03 9.37
CA LYS A 101 -12.77 2.11 8.28
C LYS A 101 -12.08 2.00 6.94
N HIS A 102 -12.74 1.32 6.01
CA HIS A 102 -12.27 1.22 4.64
C HIS A 102 -12.55 2.52 3.88
N GLY A 103 -11.55 3.10 3.23
CA GLY A 103 -11.67 4.42 2.59
C GLY A 103 -12.75 4.51 1.52
N ASN A 104 -13.05 3.40 0.84
CA ASN A 104 -14.07 3.34 -0.21
C ASN A 104 -15.41 2.77 0.28
N GLY A 105 -15.53 2.40 1.56
CA GLY A 105 -16.79 1.88 2.12
C GLY A 105 -17.19 0.45 1.72
N ASN A 106 -16.41 -0.26 0.90
CA ASN A 106 -16.71 -1.64 0.48
C ASN A 106 -16.53 -2.71 1.59
N PHE A 107 -16.23 -2.32 2.84
CA PHE A 107 -16.09 -3.24 3.96
C PHE A 107 -17.22 -3.04 4.95
N LYS A 108 -18.28 -3.86 4.85
CA LYS A 108 -19.49 -3.76 5.66
C LYS A 108 -19.96 -5.15 6.08
N ARG A 109 -20.59 -5.27 7.25
CA ARG A 109 -21.16 -6.55 7.70
C ARG A 109 -22.24 -7.01 6.72
N GLY A 110 -22.16 -8.27 6.28
CA GLY A 110 -23.12 -8.88 5.36
C GLY A 110 -22.89 -8.58 3.87
N ASP A 111 -22.02 -7.62 3.52
CA ASP A 111 -21.73 -7.30 2.11
C ASP A 111 -20.50 -8.06 1.59
N LEU A 112 -20.70 -9.35 1.30
CA LEU A 112 -19.66 -10.22 0.76
C LEU A 112 -19.21 -9.83 -0.66
N VAL A 113 -20.03 -9.07 -1.40
CA VAL A 113 -19.67 -8.60 -2.74
C VAL A 113 -18.66 -7.47 -2.64
N GLY A 114 -18.90 -6.51 -1.74
CA GLY A 114 -17.96 -5.42 -1.44
C GLY A 114 -16.58 -5.93 -1.02
N LEU A 115 -16.51 -7.04 -0.27
CA LEU A 115 -15.25 -7.68 0.10
C LEU A 115 -14.37 -8.05 -1.10
N ARG A 116 -14.97 -8.42 -2.25
CA ARG A 116 -14.25 -8.81 -3.47
C ARG A 116 -13.63 -7.61 -4.18
N GLU A 117 -14.13 -6.42 -3.92
CA GLU A 117 -13.62 -5.17 -4.50
C GLU A 117 -12.39 -4.65 -3.74
N ILE A 118 -12.21 -5.08 -2.49
CA ILE A 118 -11.07 -4.68 -1.66
C ILE A 118 -9.81 -5.37 -2.15
N LYS A 119 -8.96 -4.60 -2.83
CA LYS A 119 -7.68 -5.07 -3.38
C LYS A 119 -6.50 -4.45 -2.63
N ARG A 120 -5.43 -5.23 -2.49
CA ARG A 120 -4.17 -4.73 -1.93
C ARG A 120 -3.63 -3.63 -2.84
N ARG A 121 -3.35 -2.46 -2.27
CA ARG A 121 -2.64 -1.37 -2.92
C ARG A 121 -1.21 -1.81 -3.26
N ALA A 122 -0.78 -1.55 -4.49
CA ALA A 122 0.61 -1.78 -4.89
C ALA A 122 1.54 -0.88 -4.06
N SER A 123 2.68 -1.42 -3.63
CA SER A 123 3.68 -0.62 -2.91
C SER A 123 4.19 0.49 -3.82
N ARG A 124 4.20 1.74 -3.35
CA ARG A 124 4.78 2.86 -4.10
C ARG A 124 6.30 2.72 -4.32
N HIS A 125 6.97 1.85 -3.58
CA HIS A 125 8.41 1.57 -3.76
C HIS A 125 8.73 0.60 -4.90
N ALA A 126 7.74 -0.04 -5.53
CA ALA A 126 8.00 -0.99 -6.62
C ALA A 126 8.39 -0.30 -7.94
N LEU A 127 8.21 1.01 -8.07
CA LEU A 127 8.52 1.76 -9.30
C LEU A 127 9.90 2.45 -9.30
N VAL A 128 10.72 2.27 -8.25
CA VAL A 128 12.00 3.01 -8.10
C VAL A 128 13.23 2.09 -8.15
N HIS A 129 13.11 0.86 -8.65
CA HIS A 129 14.27 -0.04 -8.73
C HIS A 129 14.24 -0.93 -9.98
N ARG A 130 14.47 -0.34 -11.16
CA ARG A 130 14.85 -1.10 -12.36
C ARG A 130 15.79 -0.34 -13.30
N GLU A 131 16.67 0.50 -12.77
CA GLU A 131 17.80 1.01 -13.54
C GLU A 131 19.08 0.91 -12.73
N TYR A 132 19.66 -0.29 -12.75
CA TYR A 132 21.10 -0.47 -12.58
C TYR A 132 21.55 -1.30 -13.80
N PRO A 133 22.19 -0.69 -14.80
CA PRO A 133 22.78 -1.47 -15.87
C PRO A 133 23.95 -2.26 -15.28
N ASN A 134 23.76 -3.58 -15.28
CA ASN A 134 24.81 -4.56 -15.04
C ASN A 134 25.84 -4.46 -16.18
N SER A 135 26.84 -3.61 -16.04
CA SER A 135 28.03 -3.61 -16.91
C SER A 135 29.04 -4.60 -16.36
N LYS A 136 29.08 -5.78 -16.98
CA LYS A 136 30.18 -6.75 -16.89
C LYS A 136 31.51 -6.07 -17.30
N PRO A 137 32.63 -6.27 -16.59
CA PRO A 137 33.94 -5.86 -17.08
C PRO A 137 34.42 -6.81 -18.19
N SER A 138 34.71 -6.26 -19.37
CA SER A 138 35.40 -6.95 -20.48
C SER A 138 36.92 -6.80 -20.32
N PRO A 139 37.74 -7.81 -20.66
CA PRO A 139 39.18 -7.76 -20.42
C PRO A 139 39.93 -7.01 -21.53
N SER A 140 40.89 -6.21 -21.06
CA SER A 140 42.19 -5.82 -21.63
C SER A 140 42.44 -5.92 -23.15
N GLN A 141 42.76 -4.78 -23.77
CA GLN A 141 43.77 -4.70 -24.83
C GLN A 141 44.84 -3.64 -24.50
N PRO A 142 46.13 -3.85 -24.85
CA PRO A 142 47.22 -2.90 -24.60
C PRO A 142 47.65 -2.12 -25.87
N GLY A 143 48.03 -0.84 -25.70
CA GLY A 143 49.10 -0.20 -26.52
C GLY A 143 48.86 1.20 -27.13
N THR A 144 49.38 2.24 -26.45
CA THR A 144 50.00 3.51 -26.95
C THR A 144 49.13 4.65 -27.55
N PRO A 145 49.61 5.92 -27.60
CA PRO A 145 50.18 6.76 -26.53
C PRO A 145 49.58 8.22 -26.47
N ALA A 146 49.58 8.81 -25.26
CA ALA A 146 49.52 10.25 -24.90
C ALA A 146 48.86 11.30 -25.82
N GLU A 147 47.74 11.90 -25.35
CA GLU A 147 47.36 13.30 -25.62
C GLU A 147 46.66 13.92 -24.39
N PRO A 148 46.66 15.26 -24.23
CA PRO A 148 46.80 15.95 -22.95
C PRO A 148 45.47 16.35 -22.32
N MET A 149 45.46 16.54 -20.99
CA MET A 149 44.33 17.09 -20.24
C MET A 149 43.84 18.43 -20.80
N PRO A 150 42.51 18.64 -20.91
CA PRO A 150 41.91 19.97 -20.86
C PRO A 150 41.59 20.41 -19.40
N PRO A 151 41.45 21.72 -19.15
CA PRO A 151 41.54 22.38 -17.83
C PRO A 151 40.31 22.16 -16.93
N PRO A 152 40.38 22.51 -15.62
CA PRO A 152 39.22 22.43 -14.75
C PRO A 152 38.21 23.51 -15.18
N ASN A 153 37.06 23.10 -15.73
CA ASN A 153 35.97 24.03 -15.96
C ASN A 153 35.16 24.19 -14.67
N ASP A 154 35.13 25.43 -14.22
CA ASP A 154 34.41 25.97 -13.09
C ASP A 154 32.89 25.75 -13.22
N GLY A 155 32.22 25.47 -12.09
CA GLY A 155 30.81 25.79 -11.93
C GLY A 155 29.76 24.77 -12.41
N SER A 156 29.60 23.64 -11.71
CA SER A 156 28.25 23.11 -11.37
C SER A 156 28.39 21.91 -10.42
N ASP A 157 28.23 22.17 -9.13
CA ASP A 157 28.04 21.11 -8.13
C ASP A 157 26.78 20.29 -8.55
N PRO A 158 26.84 18.96 -8.69
CA PRO A 158 25.70 18.12 -9.08
C PRO A 158 24.53 18.20 -8.08
N ARG A 159 24.73 18.80 -6.90
CA ARG A 159 23.66 19.15 -5.96
C ARG A 159 22.77 20.29 -6.47
N MET A 160 23.29 21.20 -7.28
CA MET A 160 22.55 22.38 -7.76
C MET A 160 21.49 22.00 -8.80
N GLY A 161 21.81 21.08 -9.73
CA GLY A 161 20.83 20.59 -10.71
C GLY A 161 19.62 19.90 -10.08
N GLY A 162 19.81 19.25 -8.91
CA GLY A 162 18.69 18.70 -8.13
C GLY A 162 17.78 19.78 -7.53
N ILE A 163 18.35 20.91 -7.11
CA ILE A 163 17.60 22.04 -6.56
C ILE A 163 16.83 22.75 -7.67
N GLU A 164 17.45 22.98 -8.82
CA GLU A 164 16.79 23.60 -9.98
C GLU A 164 15.62 22.76 -10.50
N HIS A 165 15.79 21.44 -10.55
CA HIS A 165 14.69 20.53 -10.92
C HIS A 165 13.52 20.61 -9.92
N THR A 166 13.82 20.69 -8.62
CA THR A 166 12.80 20.81 -7.57
C THR A 166 12.07 22.15 -7.66
N LEU A 167 12.78 23.24 -7.95
CA LEU A 167 12.20 24.57 -8.15
C LEU A 167 11.32 24.62 -9.41
N TYR A 168 11.71 23.94 -10.48
CA TYR A 168 10.94 23.85 -11.71
C TYR A 168 9.61 23.07 -11.51
N ASP A 169 9.64 21.94 -10.78
CA ASP A 169 8.40 21.21 -10.46
C ASP A 169 7.47 22.05 -9.58
N MET A 170 8.04 22.76 -8.60
CA MET A 170 7.28 23.65 -7.73
C MET A 170 6.65 24.83 -8.50
N SER A 171 7.36 25.42 -9.46
CA SER A 171 6.84 26.53 -10.29
C SER A 171 5.74 26.06 -11.23
N MET A 172 5.89 24.89 -11.87
CA MET A 172 4.83 24.31 -12.71
C MET A 172 3.55 24.02 -11.92
N ARG A 173 3.67 23.57 -10.66
CA ARG A 173 2.52 23.32 -9.77
C ARG A 173 1.81 24.60 -9.37
N LEU A 174 2.56 25.66 -9.08
CA LEU A 174 2.01 26.99 -8.77
C LEU A 174 1.30 27.58 -9.99
N GLN A 175 1.92 27.55 -11.16
CA GLN A 175 1.33 28.07 -12.40
C GLN A 175 0.00 27.37 -12.74
N ARG A 176 -0.04 26.04 -12.60
CA ARG A 176 -1.26 25.26 -12.82
C ARG A 176 -2.35 25.58 -11.80
N SER A 177 -1.95 25.85 -10.55
CA SER A 177 -2.87 26.29 -9.50
C SER A 177 -3.41 27.69 -9.77
N GLU A 178 -2.58 28.61 -10.24
CA GLU A 178 -2.96 29.97 -10.59
C GLU A 178 -3.89 30.00 -11.80
N GLU A 179 -3.59 29.25 -12.86
CA GLU A 179 -4.50 29.10 -14.01
C GLU A 179 -5.86 28.56 -13.59
N ASN A 180 -5.87 27.55 -12.72
CA ASN A 180 -7.12 26.95 -12.23
C ASN A 180 -7.90 27.94 -11.34
N ALA A 181 -7.22 28.71 -10.49
CA ALA A 181 -7.84 29.74 -9.66
C ALA A 181 -8.36 30.91 -10.49
N HIS A 182 -7.63 31.31 -11.54
CA HIS A 182 -8.02 32.38 -12.46
C HIS A 182 -9.23 31.97 -13.29
N TYR A 183 -9.23 30.73 -13.81
CA TYR A 183 -10.38 30.15 -14.50
C TYR A 183 -11.64 30.12 -13.61
N MET A 184 -11.49 29.74 -12.35
CA MET A 184 -12.58 29.74 -11.38
C MET A 184 -13.08 31.16 -11.07
N HIS A 185 -12.20 32.16 -11.01
CA HIS A 185 -12.59 33.55 -10.80
C HIS A 185 -13.30 34.18 -12.00
N VAL A 186 -12.88 33.86 -13.22
CA VAL A 186 -13.51 34.35 -14.45
C VAL A 186 -14.90 33.74 -14.64
N LYS A 187 -15.07 32.45 -14.33
CA LYS A 187 -16.36 31.76 -14.41
C LYS A 187 -17.41 32.25 -13.40
N HIS A 188 -17.01 32.86 -12.30
CA HIS A 188 -17.93 33.33 -11.27
C HIS A 188 -18.40 34.79 -11.48
N ARG A 189 -17.97 35.44 -12.57
CA ARG A 189 -18.37 36.80 -12.96
C ARG A 189 -19.18 36.88 -14.26
N LEU A 190 -19.53 35.74 -14.85
CA LEU A 190 -20.46 35.58 -15.98
C LEU A 190 -21.69 34.81 -15.50
#